data_AF-D5E3L8-F1
#
_entry.id   AF-D5E3L8-F1
#
_cell.length_a   1.000
_cell.length_b   1.000
_cell.length_c   1.000
_cell.angle_alpha   90.00
_cell.angle_beta   90.00
_cell.angle_gamma   90.00
#
_symmetry.space_group_name_H-M   'P 1'
#
loop_
_entity.id
_entity.type
_entity.pdbx_description
1 polymer ?
#
loop_
_entity_poly.entity_id
_entity_poly.type
_entity_poly.pdbx_seq_one_letter_code
_entity_poly.pdbx_strand_id
1 'polypeptide(L)'
;MISVGIDLVDIERFKLALSRSGELFVSRILNNYEIAKYDSYQWAILFSAKECAIKMIKQIPKDFRLRDIQVDILSKDELLVTFDESLYKQVDLPTNSIKGTYKVFKDCIVTHLIA
;
A
#
# COMPACT_ATOMS: atom_id res chain seq x y z
N MET A 1 -8.79 0.25 -20.02
CA MET A 1 -7.32 0.06 -20.12
C MET A 1 -6.93 -0.81 -18.94
N ILE A 2 -6.15 -1.87 -19.12
CA ILE A 2 -5.73 -2.71 -18.00
C ILE A 2 -4.51 -2.05 -17.35
N SER A 3 -4.55 -1.83 -16.04
CA SER A 3 -3.41 -1.37 -15.25
C SER A 3 -3.00 -2.43 -14.23
N VAL A 4 -1.69 -2.58 -14.02
CA VAL A 4 -1.14 -3.63 -13.15
C VAL A 4 -0.05 -3.04 -12.27
N GLY A 5 -0.14 -3.31 -10.97
CA GLY A 5 0.92 -3.04 -10.00
C GLY A 5 1.37 -4.32 -9.35
N ILE A 6 2.68 -4.60 -9.35
CA ILE A 6 3.27 -5.74 -8.64
C ILE A 6 4.42 -5.21 -7.79
N ASP A 7 4.50 -5.66 -6.55
CA ASP A 7 5.55 -5.27 -5.62
C ASP A 7 6.05 -6.44 -4.78
N LEU A 8 7.32 -6.36 -4.39
CA LEU A 8 7.96 -7.30 -3.48
C LEU A 8 8.61 -6.51 -2.36
N VAL A 9 8.17 -6.79 -1.13
CA VAL A 9 8.77 -6.24 0.08
C VAL A 9 9.57 -7.32 0.79
N ASP A 10 10.86 -7.04 1.03
CA ASP A 10 11.70 -7.79 1.97
C ASP A 10 11.33 -7.38 3.40
N ILE A 11 10.88 -8.35 4.19
CA ILE A 11 10.34 -8.12 5.54
C ILE A 11 11.42 -7.60 6.49
N GLU A 12 12.64 -8.13 6.40
CA GLU A 12 13.73 -7.75 7.29
C GLU A 12 14.25 -6.34 6.95
N ARG A 13 14.30 -5.99 5.67
CA ARG A 13 14.61 -4.61 5.25
C ARG A 13 13.55 -3.64 5.71
N PHE A 14 12.27 -4.00 5.64
CA PHE A 14 11.18 -3.16 6.14
C PHE A 14 11.28 -2.95 7.65
N LYS A 15 11.51 -4.01 8.43
CA LYS A 15 11.76 -3.92 9.88
C LYS A 15 12.97 -3.05 10.21
N LEU A 16 14.05 -3.16 9.45
CA LEU A 16 15.25 -2.33 9.63
C LEU A 16 14.97 -0.86 9.33
N ALA A 17 14.16 -0.54 8.31
CA ALA A 17 13.74 0.82 8.03
C ALA A 17 12.87 1.38 9.18
N LEU A 18 11.92 0.58 9.68
CA LEU A 18 11.10 0.92 10.84
C LEU A 18 11.95 1.21 12.08
N SER A 19 12.93 0.36 12.39
CA SER A 19 13.75 0.52 13.60
C SER A 19 14.67 1.74 13.53
N ARG A 20 15.17 2.09 12.34
CA ARG A 20 16.06 3.25 12.14
C ARG A 20 15.34 4.58 12.08
N SER A 21 14.16 4.62 11.46
CA SER A 21 13.44 5.87 11.18
C SER A 21 12.19 6.07 12.03
N GLY A 22 11.73 5.03 12.73
CA GLY A 22 10.64 5.08 13.69
C GLY A 22 9.37 5.71 13.12
N GLU A 23 8.75 6.56 13.93
CA GLU A 23 7.47 7.23 13.64
C GLU A 23 7.49 8.09 12.38
N LEU A 24 8.65 8.65 12.00
CA LEU A 24 8.77 9.47 10.80
C LEU A 24 8.60 8.66 9.51
N PHE A 25 9.03 7.39 9.50
CA PHE A 25 8.80 6.50 8.37
C PHE A 25 7.35 6.04 8.33
N VAL A 26 6.82 5.60 9.47
CA VAL A 26 5.43 5.15 9.63
C VAL A 26 4.45 6.23 9.16
N SER A 27 4.62 7.48 9.63
CA SER A 27 3.71 8.59 9.31
C SER A 27 3.76 9.07 7.85
N ARG A 28 4.74 8.63 7.05
CA ARG A 28 4.80 8.88 5.60
C ARG A 28 3.98 7.85 4.82
N ILE A 29 3.89 6.63 5.35
CA ILE A 29 3.31 5.48 4.66
C ILE A 29 1.89 5.20 5.12
N LEU A 30 1.63 5.31 6.42
CA LEU A 30 0.38 4.88 7.04
C LEU A 30 -0.41 6.07 7.55
N ASN A 31 -1.74 5.98 7.44
CA ASN A 31 -2.65 6.89 8.10
C ASN A 31 -2.98 6.41 9.52
N ASN A 32 -3.63 7.27 10.31
CA ASN A 32 -3.92 6.99 11.71
C ASN A 32 -4.85 5.78 11.90
N TYR A 33 -5.75 5.54 10.93
CA TYR A 33 -6.64 4.38 10.94
C TYR A 33 -5.83 3.07 10.79
N GLU A 34 -4.93 3.01 9.82
CA GLU A 34 -4.07 1.85 9.57
C GLU A 34 -3.13 1.57 10.74
N ILE A 35 -2.54 2.61 11.33
CA ILE A 35 -1.67 2.49 12.50
C ILE A 35 -2.44 1.93 13.71
N ALA A 36 -3.69 2.35 13.91
CA ALA A 36 -4.51 1.86 15.01
C ALA A 36 -5.06 0.44 14.79
N LYS A 37 -5.26 0.04 13.53
CA LYS A 37 -5.91 -1.23 13.17
C LYS A 37 -4.93 -2.39 12.99
N TYR A 38 -3.72 -2.13 12.52
CA TYR A 38 -2.79 -3.17 12.06
C TYR A 38 -1.48 -3.16 12.84
N ASP A 39 -0.83 -4.31 12.93
CA ASP A 39 0.49 -4.45 13.53
C ASP A 39 1.65 -4.18 12.55
N SER A 40 2.88 -4.12 13.07
CA SER A 40 4.08 -3.81 12.29
C SER A 40 4.42 -4.83 11.22
N TYR A 41 3.94 -6.08 11.35
CA TYR A 41 4.10 -7.09 10.32
C TYR A 41 3.12 -6.83 9.17
N GLN A 42 1.86 -6.55 9.50
CA GLN A 42 0.83 -6.16 8.54
C GLN A 42 1.15 -4.84 7.84
N TRP A 43 1.87 -3.92 8.49
CA TRP A 43 2.33 -2.68 7.86
C TRP A 43 3.21 -2.92 6.63
N ALA A 44 3.97 -4.02 6.57
CA ALA A 44 4.74 -4.37 5.38
C ALA A 44 3.84 -4.74 4.20
N ILE A 45 2.69 -5.38 4.47
CA ILE A 45 1.67 -5.71 3.45
C ILE A 45 1.04 -4.41 2.94
N LEU A 46 0.64 -3.51 3.85
CA LEU A 46 0.06 -2.22 3.49
C LEU A 46 1.04 -1.39 2.64
N PHE A 47 2.32 -1.34 3.03
CA PHE A 47 3.36 -0.65 2.27
C PHE A 47 3.48 -1.22 0.86
N SER A 48 3.58 -2.54 0.72
CA SER A 48 3.66 -3.21 -0.59
C SER A 48 2.45 -2.92 -1.48
N ALA A 49 1.25 -2.92 -0.90
CA ALA A 49 0.02 -2.60 -1.62
C ALA A 49 -0.02 -1.14 -2.11
N LYS A 50 0.47 -0.19 -1.30
CA LYS A 50 0.56 1.21 -1.71
C LYS A 50 1.63 1.43 -2.79
N GLU A 51 2.75 0.71 -2.75
CA GLU A 51 3.73 0.70 -3.84
C GLU A 51 3.15 0.14 -5.14
N CYS A 52 2.33 -0.91 -5.07
CA CYS A 52 1.57 -1.41 -6.23
C CYS A 52 0.62 -0.32 -6.77
N ALA A 53 -0.08 0.38 -5.89
CA ALA A 53 -0.99 1.45 -6.26
C ALA A 53 -0.26 2.56 -7.03
N ILE A 54 0.92 2.99 -6.54
CA ILE A 54 1.77 3.96 -7.26
C ILE A 54 2.14 3.46 -8.66
N LYS A 55 2.52 2.18 -8.80
CA LYS A 55 2.88 1.60 -10.10
C LYS A 55 1.70 1.62 -11.08
N MET A 56 0.48 1.41 -10.59
CA MET A 56 -0.73 1.51 -11.42
C MET A 56 -1.01 2.94 -11.90
N ILE A 57 -0.84 3.93 -11.02
CA ILE A 57 -1.08 5.35 -11.33
C ILE A 57 0.16 6.06 -11.90
N LYS A 58 1.27 5.32 -12.08
CA LYS A 58 2.60 5.74 -12.56
C LYS A 58 3.36 6.69 -11.62
N GLN A 59 2.69 7.62 -10.98
CA GLN A 59 3.26 8.55 -10.03
C GLN A 59 2.19 9.05 -9.06
N ILE A 60 2.59 9.31 -7.82
CA ILE A 60 1.72 9.98 -6.87
C ILE A 60 1.64 11.49 -7.20
N PRO A 61 0.43 12.11 -7.23
CA PRO A 61 0.32 13.54 -7.45
C PRO A 61 1.04 14.35 -6.33
N LYS A 62 1.53 15.55 -6.67
CA LYS A 62 2.51 16.31 -5.87
C LYS A 62 2.08 16.60 -4.44
N ASP A 63 0.79 16.79 -4.21
CA ASP A 63 0.24 17.16 -2.90
C ASP A 63 -0.19 15.93 -2.06
N PHE A 64 0.05 14.72 -2.57
CA PHE A 64 -0.34 13.46 -1.95
C PHE A 64 0.87 12.63 -1.57
N ARG A 65 0.64 11.73 -0.61
CA ARG A 65 1.62 10.82 -0.04
C ARG A 65 1.02 9.42 0.05
N LEU A 66 1.88 8.42 0.28
CA LEU A 66 1.46 7.03 0.47
C LEU A 66 0.34 6.88 1.53
N ARG A 67 0.42 7.66 2.62
CA ARG A 67 -0.61 7.66 3.67
C ARG A 67 -2.02 8.05 3.18
N ASP A 68 -2.13 8.76 2.07
CA ASP A 68 -3.42 9.21 1.50
C ASP A 68 -4.10 8.12 0.65
N ILE A 69 -3.40 7.02 0.40
CA ILE A 69 -3.96 5.78 -0.14
C ILE A 69 -4.29 4.90 1.06
N GLN A 70 -5.55 4.56 1.26
CA GLN A 70 -5.96 3.64 2.33
C GLN A 70 -5.91 2.20 1.84
N VAL A 71 -5.40 1.29 2.68
CA VAL A 71 -5.43 -0.13 2.41
C VAL A 71 -6.16 -0.87 3.53
N ASP A 72 -7.11 -1.70 3.15
CA ASP A 72 -7.81 -2.61 4.04
C ASP A 72 -7.47 -4.06 3.74
N ILE A 73 -7.03 -4.81 4.75
CA ILE A 73 -6.88 -6.27 4.65
C ILE A 73 -8.26 -6.87 4.91
N LEU A 74 -8.82 -7.54 3.91
CA LEU A 74 -10.21 -8.03 3.94
C LEU A 74 -10.30 -9.43 4.54
N SER A 75 -9.65 -10.37 3.88
CA SER A 75 -9.59 -11.79 4.22
C SER A 75 -8.14 -12.25 4.11
N LYS A 76 -7.85 -13.52 4.44
CA LYS A 76 -6.50 -14.04 4.29
C LYS A 76 -6.08 -13.93 2.82
N ASP A 77 -4.99 -13.21 2.58
CA ASP A 77 -4.37 -13.00 1.26
C ASP A 77 -5.12 -12.01 0.33
N GLU A 78 -6.16 -11.31 0.81
CA GLU A 78 -6.89 -10.30 0.04
C GLU A 78 -6.84 -8.90 0.67
N LEU A 79 -6.80 -7.88 -0.19
CA LEU A 79 -6.81 -6.49 0.23
C LEU A 79 -7.67 -5.60 -0.69
N LEU A 80 -8.05 -4.44 -0.17
CA LEU A 80 -8.73 -3.37 -0.88
C LEU A 80 -7.89 -2.10 -0.76
N VAL A 81 -7.44 -1.58 -1.90
CA VAL A 81 -6.78 -0.27 -1.98
C VAL A 81 -7.82 0.77 -2.35
N THR A 82 -7.94 1.83 -1.57
CA THR A 82 -8.90 2.92 -1.78
C THR A 82 -8.17 4.25 -1.89
N PHE A 83 -8.47 4.99 -2.95
CA PHE A 83 -8.03 6.35 -3.17
C PHE A 83 -9.13 7.29 -2.68
N ASP A 84 -8.78 8.25 -1.82
CA ASP A 84 -9.69 9.33 -1.46
C ASP A 84 -10.18 10.08 -2.71
N GLU A 85 -11.37 10.69 -2.65
CA GLU A 85 -11.97 11.38 -3.79
C GLU A 85 -11.06 12.46 -4.39
N SER A 86 -10.30 13.19 -3.55
CA SER A 86 -9.38 14.23 -3.99
C SER A 86 -8.18 13.69 -4.78
N LEU A 87 -7.67 12.51 -4.39
CA LEU A 87 -6.60 11.80 -5.08
C LEU A 87 -7.12 11.12 -6.34
N TYR A 88 -8.27 10.44 -6.25
CA TYR A 88 -8.89 9.71 -7.35
C TYR A 88 -9.16 10.61 -8.56
N LYS A 89 -9.60 11.86 -8.35
CA LYS A 89 -9.82 12.84 -9.42
C LYS A 89 -8.56 13.21 -10.22
N GLN A 90 -7.37 12.84 -9.74
CA GLN A 90 -6.08 13.18 -10.35
C GLN A 90 -5.36 11.99 -10.98
N VAL A 91 -5.98 10.80 -10.96
CA VAL A 91 -5.39 9.57 -11.50
C VAL A 91 -6.35 8.93 -12.52
N ASP A 92 -5.78 8.24 -13.50
CA ASP A 92 -6.53 7.56 -14.55
C ASP A 92 -6.81 6.11 -14.13
N LEU A 93 -7.85 5.92 -13.30
CA LEU A 93 -8.34 4.62 -12.85
C LEU A 93 -9.85 4.51 -13.08
N PRO A 94 -10.38 3.30 -13.37
CA PRO A 94 -11.81 3.11 -13.63
C PRO A 94 -12.68 3.26 -12.37
N THR A 95 -12.10 3.04 -11.18
CA THR A 95 -12.76 3.11 -9.88
C THR A 95 -11.78 3.70 -8.86
N ASN A 96 -12.32 4.29 -7.79
CA ASN A 96 -11.52 4.79 -6.68
C ASN A 96 -11.03 3.67 -5.74
N SER A 97 -11.39 2.41 -6.02
CA SER A 97 -11.00 1.27 -5.20
C SER A 97 -10.64 0.07 -6.07
N ILE A 98 -9.58 -0.63 -5.69
CA ILE A 98 -9.02 -1.76 -6.43
C ILE A 98 -8.80 -2.91 -5.45
N LYS A 99 -9.37 -4.07 -5.78
CA LYS A 99 -9.07 -5.31 -5.06
C LYS A 99 -7.73 -5.86 -5.50
N GLY A 100 -6.99 -6.37 -4.54
CA GLY A 100 -5.69 -6.99 -4.74
C GLY A 100 -5.53 -8.24 -3.92
N THR A 101 -4.47 -8.97 -4.20
CA THR A 101 -4.05 -10.07 -3.35
C THR A 101 -2.59 -9.93 -2.99
N TYR A 102 -2.21 -10.55 -1.88
CA TYR A 102 -0.84 -10.62 -1.44
C TYR A 102 -0.52 -12.05 -1.02
N LYS A 103 0.74 -12.42 -1.11
CA LYS A 103 1.24 -13.69 -0.61
C LYS A 103 2.45 -13.45 0.27
N VAL A 104 2.37 -14.02 1.47
CA VAL A 104 3.48 -14.06 2.41
C VAL A 104 4.36 -15.26 2.11
N PHE A 105 5.65 -15.00 1.96
CA PHE A 105 6.72 -15.99 2.01
C PHE A 105 7.53 -15.78 3.30
N LYS A 106 8.52 -16.66 3.53
CA LYS A 106 9.34 -16.62 4.75
C LYS A 106 9.96 -15.24 5.02
N ASP A 107 10.55 -14.64 4.00
CA ASP A 107 11.35 -13.41 4.13
C ASP A 107 10.81 -12.25 3.28
N CYS A 108 9.71 -12.46 2.55
CA CYS A 108 9.13 -11.43 1.68
C CYS A 108 7.62 -11.52 1.55
N ILE A 109 7.03 -10.41 1.13
CA ILE A 109 5.63 -10.29 0.72
C ILE A 109 5.61 -9.93 -0.75
N VAL A 110 4.78 -10.63 -1.53
CA VAL A 110 4.51 -10.30 -2.92
C VAL A 110 3.06 -9.84 -3.03
N THR A 111 2.84 -8.65 -3.55
CA THR A 111 1.51 -8.05 -3.71
C THR A 111 1.24 -7.79 -5.18
N HIS A 112 -0.01 -7.96 -5.61
CA HIS A 112 -0.43 -7.51 -6.94
C HIS A 112 -1.83 -6.89 -6.92
N LEU A 113 -2.00 -5.89 -7.78
CA LEU A 113 -3.24 -5.18 -8.07
C LEU A 113 -3.51 -5.22 -9.58
N ILE A 114 -4.77 -5.40 -9.96
CA ILE A 114 -5.21 -5.42 -11.37
C ILE A 114 -6.52 -4.64 -11.45
N ALA A 115 -6.61 -3.67 -12.37
CA ALA A 115 -7.82 -2.89 -12.67
C ALA A 115 -8.02 -2.70 -14.17
#